data_AF-S4PKS6-F1
#
_entry.id   AF-S4PKS6-F1
#
_cell.length_a   1.000
_cell.length_b   1.000
_cell.length_c   1.000
_cell.angle_alpha   90.00
_cell.angle_beta   90.00
_cell.angle_gamma   90.00
#
_symmetry.space_group_name_H-M   'P 1'
#
loop_
_entity.id
_entity.type
_entity.pdbx_description
1 polymer ?
#
loop_
_entity_poly.entity_id
_entity_poly.type
_entity_poly.pdbx_seq_one_letter_code
_entity_poly.pdbx_strand_id
1 'polypeptide(L)'
;NESSNEPAERKIKKTSKTQQVADKFRTKLTDDVEVISKALLGRKLCILSDDEDSKKSELVRIIQSHGGKHVENSGPDTWCCVAG
;
A
#
# COMPACT_ATOMS: atom_id res chain seq x y z
N ASN A 1 -47.28 2.21 36.79
CA ASN A 1 -46.08 1.92 37.61
C ASN A 1 -45.65 0.52 37.25
N GLU A 2 -44.44 0.21 36.80
CA GLU A 2 -43.19 0.95 36.71
C GLU A 2 -42.35 0.22 35.66
N SER A 3 -41.66 1.01 34.85
CA SER A 3 -40.76 0.57 33.78
C SER A 3 -39.48 -0.03 34.37
N SER A 4 -38.87 -1.02 33.71
CA SER A 4 -37.40 -1.11 33.66
C SER A 4 -36.97 -1.92 32.46
N ASN A 5 -36.37 -1.19 31.53
CA ASN A 5 -35.95 -1.56 30.20
C ASN A 5 -34.43 -1.45 30.19
N GLU A 6 -33.69 -2.56 30.23
CA GLU A 6 -32.22 -2.54 30.12
C GLU A 6 -31.78 -2.67 28.65
N PRO A 7 -31.05 -1.69 28.08
CA PRO A 7 -30.60 -1.79 26.69
C PRO A 7 -29.28 -2.56 26.60
N ALA A 8 -29.26 -3.62 25.82
CA ALA A 8 -28.04 -4.32 25.42
C ALA A 8 -27.09 -3.35 24.69
N GLU A 9 -25.90 -3.14 25.26
CA GLU A 9 -24.83 -2.33 24.68
C GLU A 9 -24.40 -2.87 23.31
N ARG A 10 -24.84 -2.21 22.25
CA ARG A 10 -24.42 -2.51 20.87
C ARG A 10 -23.01 -1.96 20.67
N LYS A 11 -22.00 -2.85 20.65
CA LYS A 11 -20.63 -2.50 20.24
C LYS A 11 -20.64 -1.99 18.79
N ILE A 12 -20.57 -0.67 18.63
CA ILE A 12 -20.48 -0.01 17.32
C ILE A 12 -19.14 -0.39 16.69
N LYS A 13 -19.15 -1.27 15.69
CA LYS A 13 -17.98 -1.53 14.84
C LYS A 13 -17.62 -0.22 14.13
N LYS A 14 -16.50 0.41 14.53
CA LYS A 14 -15.92 1.54 13.79
C LYS A 14 -15.61 1.06 12.38
N THR A 15 -16.37 1.55 11.40
CA THR A 15 -16.02 1.43 9.99
C THR A 15 -14.67 2.11 9.80
N SER A 16 -13.66 1.32 9.44
CA SER A 16 -12.34 1.79 9.04
C SER A 16 -12.53 2.71 7.83
N LYS A 17 -12.50 4.03 8.07
CA LYS A 17 -12.46 5.00 6.98
C LYS A 17 -11.14 4.76 6.25
N THR A 18 -11.21 4.28 5.02
CA THR A 18 -10.04 4.18 4.14
C THR A 18 -9.42 5.57 4.05
N GLN A 19 -8.23 5.75 4.62
CA GLN A 19 -7.48 7.01 4.49
C GLN A 19 -7.23 7.23 3.00
N GLN A 20 -7.88 8.25 2.44
CA GLN A 20 -7.59 8.71 1.08
C GLN A 20 -6.50 9.77 1.16
N VAL A 21 -5.39 9.51 0.47
CA VAL A 21 -4.29 10.44 0.33
C VAL A 21 -4.71 11.52 -0.68
N ALA A 22 -4.49 12.79 -0.34
CA ALA A 22 -4.82 13.90 -1.24
C ALA A 22 -4.00 13.82 -2.54
N ASP A 23 -4.60 14.16 -3.68
CA ASP A 23 -3.99 14.00 -5.01
C ASP A 23 -2.59 14.63 -5.16
N LYS A 24 -2.29 15.69 -4.40
CA LYS A 24 -0.97 16.33 -4.39
C LYS A 24 0.17 15.45 -3.85
N PHE A 25 -0.16 14.41 -3.08
CA PHE A 25 0.79 13.41 -2.57
C PHE A 25 0.74 12.11 -3.38
N ARG A 26 -0.05 12.06 -4.46
CA ARG A 26 -0.19 10.87 -5.29
C ARG A 26 0.97 10.83 -6.29
N THR A 27 1.88 9.88 -6.10
CA THR A 27 2.99 9.68 -7.03
C THR A 27 2.46 9.27 -8.42
N LYS A 28 2.93 9.94 -9.48
CA LYS A 28 2.52 9.63 -10.86
C LYS A 28 3.00 8.23 -11.24
N LEU A 29 2.09 7.43 -11.79
CA LEU A 29 2.41 6.11 -12.32
C LEU A 29 3.26 6.27 -13.59
N THR A 30 4.40 5.58 -13.63
CA THR A 30 5.16 5.32 -14.85
C THR A 30 4.36 4.32 -15.69
N ASP A 31 3.61 4.84 -16.67
CA ASP A 31 2.63 4.07 -17.45
C ASP A 31 3.26 3.12 -18.49
N ASP A 32 4.55 3.29 -18.81
CA ASP A 32 5.26 2.52 -19.85
C ASP A 32 6.41 1.69 -19.25
N VAL A 33 6.09 0.60 -18.56
CA VAL A 33 7.09 -0.36 -18.08
C VAL A 33 6.89 -1.71 -18.76
N GLU A 34 7.85 -2.09 -19.60
CA GLU A 34 7.91 -3.41 -20.21
C GLU A 34 8.19 -4.49 -19.15
N VAL A 35 7.38 -5.55 -19.17
CA VAL A 35 7.49 -6.67 -18.24
C VAL A 35 8.48 -7.68 -18.79
N ILE A 36 9.66 -7.75 -18.18
CA ILE A 36 10.76 -8.64 -18.58
C ILE A 36 10.69 -10.00 -17.88
N SER A 37 10.01 -10.10 -16.72
CA SER A 37 9.78 -11.38 -16.04
C SER A 37 8.57 -11.35 -15.09
N LYS A 38 8.23 -12.52 -14.52
CA LYS A 38 7.13 -12.70 -13.56
C LYS A 38 7.61 -13.00 -12.13
N ALA A 39 8.87 -12.73 -11.81
CA ALA A 39 9.46 -13.10 -10.52
C ALA A 39 8.73 -12.48 -9.31
N LEU A 40 8.17 -11.28 -9.47
CA LEU A 40 7.43 -10.56 -8.44
C LEU A 40 5.92 -10.52 -8.71
N LEU A 41 5.40 -11.39 -9.59
CA LEU A 41 4.00 -11.35 -9.99
C LEU A 41 3.06 -11.42 -8.78
N GLY A 42 2.21 -10.41 -8.64
CA GLY A 42 1.23 -10.31 -7.56
C GLY A 42 1.81 -9.91 -6.19
N ARG A 43 3.12 -9.65 -6.10
CA ARG A 43 3.76 -9.17 -4.87
C ARG A 43 3.65 -7.66 -4.77
N LYS A 44 3.31 -7.16 -3.58
CA LYS A 44 3.29 -5.72 -3.25
C LYS A 44 4.55 -5.37 -2.48
N LEU A 45 5.31 -4.37 -2.93
CA LEU A 45 6.57 -3.97 -2.33
C LEU A 45 6.56 -2.49 -1.97
N CYS A 46 7.03 -2.16 -0.77
CA CYS A 46 7.17 -0.80 -0.29
C CYS A 46 8.65 -0.39 -0.33
N ILE A 47 8.98 0.79 -0.84
CA ILE A 47 10.35 1.33 -0.81
C ILE A 47 10.37 2.41 0.27
N LEU A 48 11.22 2.22 1.29
CA LEU A 48 11.31 3.11 2.44
C LEU A 48 12.39 4.17 2.29
N SER A 49 13.50 3.81 1.64
CA SER A 49 14.63 4.68 1.37
C SER A 49 15.24 4.37 -0.01
N ASP A 50 15.97 5.33 -0.54
CA ASP A 50 16.76 5.22 -1.75
C ASP A 50 18.14 5.85 -1.54
N ASP A 51 19.13 5.35 -2.30
CA ASP A 51 20.54 5.74 -2.18
C ASP A 51 21.04 6.51 -3.41
N GLU A 52 22.31 6.94 -3.39
CA GLU A 52 22.97 7.55 -4.55
C GLU A 52 22.98 6.62 -5.78
N ASP A 53 23.25 5.33 -5.56
CA ASP A 53 23.36 4.32 -6.62
C ASP A 53 22.03 3.69 -7.04
N SER A 54 20.94 3.90 -6.29
CA SER A 54 19.66 3.23 -6.54
C SER A 54 18.49 4.12 -6.14
N LYS A 55 18.07 4.96 -7.08
CA LYS A 55 16.95 5.89 -6.88
C LYS A 55 15.63 5.17 -6.78
N LYS A 56 14.71 5.71 -5.96
CA LYS A 56 13.36 5.16 -5.77
C LYS A 56 12.65 4.90 -7.10
N SER A 57 12.76 5.82 -8.06
CA SER A 57 12.15 5.68 -9.39
C SER A 57 12.66 4.45 -10.16
N GLU A 58 13.95 4.15 -10.06
CA GLU A 58 14.56 2.99 -10.71
C GLU A 58 14.14 1.69 -10.03
N LEU A 59 14.14 1.66 -8.69
CA LEU A 59 13.63 0.53 -7.92
C LEU A 59 12.15 0.24 -8.24
N VAL A 60 11.32 1.28 -8.37
CA VAL A 60 9.91 1.14 -8.80
C VAL A 60 9.83 0.51 -10.19
N ARG A 61 10.67 0.96 -11.13
CA ARG A 61 10.71 0.41 -12.49
C ARG A 61 11.11 -1.07 -12.48
N ILE A 62 12.14 -1.45 -11.73
CA ILE A 62 12.57 -2.85 -11.58
C ILE A 62 11.43 -3.69 -11.00
N ILE A 63 10.77 -3.23 -9.94
CA ILE A 63 9.64 -3.94 -9.34
C ILE A 63 8.53 -4.18 -10.38
N GLN A 64 8.16 -3.13 -11.13
CA GLN A 64 7.13 -3.20 -12.16
C GLN A 64 7.53 -4.11 -13.33
N SER A 65 8.77 -4.03 -13.82
CA SER A 65 9.30 -4.87 -14.90
C SER A 65 9.32 -6.37 -14.54
N HIS A 66 9.33 -6.72 -13.25
CA HIS A 66 9.26 -8.11 -12.79
C HIS A 66 7.83 -8.54 -12.38
N GLY A 67 6.81 -7.75 -12.71
CA GLY A 67 5.40 -8.02 -12.44
C GLY A 67 4.94 -7.70 -11.02
N GLY A 68 5.79 -7.03 -10.23
CA GLY A 68 5.48 -6.57 -8.89
C GLY A 68 4.72 -5.25 -8.90
N LYS A 69 4.12 -4.93 -7.75
CA LYS A 69 3.39 -3.68 -7.53
C LYS A 69 4.07 -2.85 -6.45
N HIS A 70 4.50 -1.64 -6.79
CA HIS A 70 4.95 -0.69 -5.78
C HIS A 70 3.75 -0.14 -4.98
N VAL A 71 3.92 -0.03 -3.66
CA VAL A 71 3.01 0.66 -2.75
C VAL A 71 3.79 1.71 -1.95
N GLU A 72 3.17 2.85 -1.67
CA GLU A 72 3.84 3.93 -0.95
C GLU A 72 3.93 3.71 0.56
N ASN A 73 2.98 2.94 1.11
CA ASN A 73 2.92 2.64 2.54
C ASN A 73 2.84 1.13 2.74
N SER A 74 3.57 0.62 3.73
CA SER A 74 3.48 -0.78 4.14
C SER A 74 2.14 -1.09 4.80
N GLY A 75 1.55 -2.23 4.44
CA GLY A 75 0.32 -2.76 5.02
C GLY A 75 0.36 -4.28 5.19
N PRO A 76 -0.71 -4.90 5.72
CA PRO A 76 -0.79 -6.34 5.96
C PRO A 76 -0.62 -7.21 4.70
N ASP A 77 -0.84 -6.61 3.53
CA ASP A 77 -0.74 -7.22 2.20
C ASP A 77 0.58 -6.87 1.48
N THR A 78 1.46 -6.11 2.13
CA THR A 78 2.80 -5.81 1.61
C THR A 78 3.71 -7.00 1.85
N TRP A 79 4.32 -7.51 0.78
CA TRP A 79 5.17 -8.70 0.83
C TRP A 79 6.49 -8.41 1.53
N CYS A 80 7.14 -7.29 1.20
CA CYS A 80 8.34 -6.82 1.88
C CYS A 80 8.54 -5.31 1.71
N CYS A 81 9.44 -4.77 2.52
CA CYS A 81 9.96 -3.42 2.38
C CYS A 81 11.40 -3.48 1.87
N VAL A 82 11.75 -2.57 0.98
CA VAL A 82 13.11 -2.34 0.50
C VAL A 82 13.64 -1.10 1.18
N ALA A 83 14.79 -1.23 1.84
CA ALA A 83 15.54 -0.13 2.43
C ALA A 83 17.00 -0.30 2.01
N GLY A 84 17.52 0.72 1.34
CA GLY A 84 18.93 0.98 1.05
C GLY A 84 19.23 2.34 1.66
#